data_AF-A0A212A6A4-F1
#
_entry.id   AF-A0A212A6A4-F1
#
_cell.length_a   1.000
_cell.length_b   1.000
_cell.length_c   1.000
_cell.angle_alpha   90.00
_cell.angle_beta   90.00
_cell.angle_gamma   90.00
#
_symmetry.space_group_name_H-M   'P 1'
#
loop_
_entity.id
_entity.type
_entity.pdbx_description
1 polymer ?
#
loop_
_entity_poly.entity_id
_entity_poly.type
_entity_poly.pdbx_seq_one_letter_code
_entity_poly.pdbx_strand_id
1 'polypeptide(L)'
;MAFQLPKVDHKAIFNQHRRERAIKRKVGLDQSASEGAEMVHDAVPAKPDTSPPVENVAVAEPRIDVPEAPAEPLVTEQKSLPADTEKTTKSRKLTQTLKSESAAKPGEASSPPKPSANADVPEQVAGDTISLKIRLAFPQTGQSQTYDSLAAQIGPQQAVRMIFKRAFDDLRQTLRNDGKLPTATPYAATKDRFVTNKIISRNEWNVAKSSLDPAGIMNPMMFNRTLAERALALFFEKDRQTNAG
;
A
#
# COMPACT_ATOMS: atom_id res chain seq x y z
N MET A 1 31.65 -40.55 24.54
CA MET A 1 31.28 -40.76 23.13
C MET A 1 30.49 -39.54 22.68
N ALA A 2 31.05 -38.70 21.81
CA ALA A 2 30.37 -37.50 21.32
C ALA A 2 29.54 -37.85 20.07
N PHE A 3 28.23 -37.64 20.12
CA PHE A 3 27.33 -37.85 18.99
C PHE A 3 27.43 -36.68 18.02
N GLN A 4 28.01 -36.93 16.85
CA GLN A 4 28.06 -35.97 15.76
C GLN A 4 26.69 -35.93 15.08
N LEU A 5 25.92 -34.87 15.30
CA LEU A 5 24.64 -34.65 14.62
C LEU A 5 24.88 -34.40 13.11
N PRO A 6 24.05 -35.00 12.23
CA PRO A 6 24.18 -34.80 10.79
C PRO A 6 23.86 -33.34 10.42
N LYS A 7 24.75 -32.73 9.65
CA LYS A 7 24.55 -31.37 9.11
C LYS A 7 23.47 -31.44 8.04
N VAL A 8 22.28 -30.92 8.36
CA VAL A 8 21.19 -30.80 7.40
C VAL A 8 21.47 -29.63 6.47
N ASP A 9 21.58 -29.90 5.17
CA ASP A 9 21.74 -28.87 4.16
C ASP A 9 20.38 -28.25 3.81
N HIS A 10 20.06 -27.15 4.50
CA HIS A 10 18.83 -26.39 4.30
C HIS A 10 18.67 -25.88 2.85
N LYS A 11 19.77 -25.75 2.09
CA LYS A 11 19.73 -25.30 0.69
C LYS A 11 19.20 -26.41 -0.23
N ALA A 12 19.50 -27.67 0.08
CA ALA A 12 18.97 -28.82 -0.65
C ALA A 12 17.45 -28.94 -0.46
N ILE A 13 16.96 -28.77 0.77
CA ILE A 13 15.52 -28.84 1.11
C ILE A 13 14.73 -27.76 0.35
N PHE A 14 15.26 -26.54 0.29
CA PHE A 14 14.58 -25.44 -0.40
C PHE A 14 14.46 -25.68 -1.92
N ASN A 15 15.51 -26.22 -2.55
CA ASN A 15 15.51 -26.54 -3.98
C ASN A 15 14.55 -27.68 -4.33
N GLN A 16 14.40 -28.66 -3.43
CA GLN A 16 13.47 -29.77 -3.61
C GLN A 16 12.01 -29.29 -3.61
N HIS A 17 11.61 -28.44 -2.66
CA HIS A 17 10.26 -27.88 -2.64
C HIS A 17 9.94 -27.01 -3.86
N ARG A 18 10.94 -26.31 -4.42
CA ARG A 18 10.75 -25.52 -5.65
C ARG A 18 10.52 -26.41 -6.87
N ARG A 19 11.18 -27.56 -6.96
CA ARG A 19 10.96 -28.55 -8.03
C ARG A 19 9.57 -29.18 -7.95
N GLU A 20 9.10 -29.58 -6.77
CA GLU A 20 7.78 -30.20 -6.62
C GLU A 20 6.63 -29.28 -7.03
N ARG A 21 6.73 -27.98 -6.73
CA ARG A 21 5.71 -26.99 -7.15
C ARG A 21 5.67 -26.78 -8.67
N ALA A 22 6.80 -26.92 -9.35
CA ALA A 22 6.86 -26.82 -10.81
C ALA A 22 6.20 -28.03 -11.49
N ILE A 23 6.35 -29.23 -10.91
CA ILE A 23 5.77 -30.46 -11.45
C ILE A 23 4.24 -30.47 -11.30
N LYS A 24 3.70 -30.07 -10.13
CA LYS A 24 2.24 -29.99 -9.93
C LYS A 24 1.52 -29.05 -10.90
N ARG A 25 2.18 -27.97 -11.35
CA ARG A 25 1.60 -27.06 -12.35
C ARG A 25 1.57 -27.63 -13.77
N LYS A 26 2.49 -28.54 -14.11
CA LYS A 26 2.48 -29.19 -15.43
C LYS A 26 1.45 -30.32 -15.53
N VAL A 27 1.17 -31.01 -14.43
CA VAL A 27 0.23 -32.16 -14.43
C VAL A 27 -1.24 -31.70 -14.34
N GLY A 28 -1.52 -30.52 -13.79
CA GLY A 28 -2.89 -30.01 -13.62
C GLY A 28 -3.50 -29.30 -14.84
N LEU A 29 -2.83 -29.27 -16.00
CA LEU A 29 -3.30 -28.53 -17.18
C LEU A 29 -4.04 -29.40 -18.22
N ASP A 30 -4.04 -30.72 -18.08
CA ASP A 30 -4.61 -31.66 -19.07
C ASP A 30 -5.98 -32.26 -18.68
N GLN A 31 -6.55 -31.95 -17.51
CA GLN A 31 -7.78 -32.61 -17.01
C GLN A 31 -9.09 -31.83 -17.18
N SER A 32 -9.10 -30.69 -17.87
CA SER A 32 -10.31 -29.85 -18.00
C SER A 32 -10.80 -29.70 -19.43
N ALA A 33 -11.00 -30.82 -20.13
CA ALA A 33 -11.72 -30.86 -21.41
C ALA A 33 -12.32 -32.24 -21.68
N SER A 34 -13.48 -32.56 -21.10
CA SER A 34 -14.52 -33.45 -21.68
C SER A 34 -15.67 -33.68 -20.69
N GLU A 35 -16.84 -34.00 -21.25
CA GLU A 35 -18.18 -34.23 -20.65
C GLU A 35 -18.98 -32.93 -20.41
N GLY A 36 -20.04 -32.61 -21.16
CA GLY A 36 -21.08 -33.45 -21.78
C GLY A 36 -22.42 -32.96 -21.18
N ALA A 37 -23.18 -32.11 -21.88
CA ALA A 37 -24.31 -32.46 -22.75
C ALA A 37 -25.53 -33.04 -22.00
N GLU A 38 -26.70 -32.43 -22.26
CA GLU A 38 -28.08 -32.94 -22.07
C GLU A 38 -28.60 -33.02 -20.61
N MET A 39 -29.87 -32.81 -20.26
CA MET A 39 -31.15 -32.63 -20.96
C MET A 39 -32.19 -32.12 -19.90
N VAL A 40 -33.05 -31.17 -20.30
CA VAL A 40 -34.51 -31.02 -20.05
C VAL A 40 -35.14 -31.02 -18.63
N HIS A 41 -36.25 -30.27 -18.53
CA HIS A 41 -37.37 -30.27 -17.57
C HIS A 41 -37.17 -29.31 -16.37
N ASP A 42 -38.08 -28.44 -15.96
CA ASP A 42 -39.51 -28.28 -16.19
C ASP A 42 -39.93 -26.83 -15.93
N ALA A 43 -40.97 -26.38 -16.62
CA ALA A 43 -41.62 -25.09 -16.41
C ALA A 43 -42.93 -25.28 -15.64
N VAL A 44 -43.09 -24.71 -14.44
CA VAL A 44 -44.41 -24.41 -13.84
C VAL A 44 -44.24 -23.37 -12.69
N PRO A 45 -45.30 -22.71 -12.18
CA PRO A 45 -45.78 -21.41 -12.64
C PRO A 45 -45.67 -20.31 -11.55
N ALA A 46 -45.97 -19.09 -11.99
CA ALA A 46 -46.20 -17.92 -11.15
C ALA A 46 -47.13 -18.18 -9.95
N LYS A 47 -46.79 -17.55 -8.82
CA LYS A 47 -47.76 -17.17 -7.77
C LYS A 47 -47.78 -15.65 -7.61
N PRO A 48 -48.97 -15.04 -7.48
CA PRO A 48 -49.14 -13.61 -7.34
C PRO A 48 -48.98 -13.16 -5.87
N ASP A 49 -48.39 -11.98 -5.72
CA ASP A 49 -48.90 -10.82 -4.97
C ASP A 49 -49.76 -11.07 -3.72
N THR A 50 -49.20 -10.79 -2.54
CA THR A 50 -49.85 -10.43 -1.25
C THR A 50 -48.68 -10.05 -0.31
N SER A 51 -48.52 -8.90 0.35
CA SER A 51 -49.32 -7.71 0.64
C SER A 51 -48.39 -6.64 1.28
N PRO A 52 -48.89 -5.41 1.54
CA PRO A 52 -48.15 -4.17 1.86
C PRO A 52 -48.08 -3.95 3.40
N PRO A 53 -47.86 -2.74 3.99
CA PRO A 53 -47.49 -1.43 3.48
C PRO A 53 -46.29 -0.75 4.18
N VAL A 54 -45.81 0.31 3.53
CA VAL A 54 -44.96 1.38 4.04
C VAL A 54 -45.50 2.01 5.33
N GLU A 55 -44.75 1.88 6.42
CA GLU A 55 -44.96 2.66 7.63
C GLU A 55 -44.04 3.90 7.58
N ASN A 56 -44.65 5.03 7.22
CA ASN A 56 -44.07 6.36 7.35
C ASN A 56 -43.91 6.67 8.85
N VAL A 57 -42.70 6.50 9.38
CA VAL A 57 -42.36 7.07 10.69
C VAL A 57 -41.79 8.46 10.47
N ALA A 58 -42.48 9.40 11.10
CA ALA A 58 -42.34 10.83 11.01
C ALA A 58 -40.93 11.34 11.34
N VAL A 59 -40.59 12.38 10.58
CA VAL A 59 -39.65 13.44 10.88
C VAL A 59 -39.81 13.90 12.33
N ALA A 60 -38.77 13.71 13.14
CA ALA A 60 -38.56 14.45 14.37
C ALA A 60 -37.20 15.14 14.26
N GLU A 61 -37.22 16.42 13.88
CA GLU A 61 -36.09 17.33 14.00
C GLU A 61 -35.71 17.48 15.48
N PRO A 62 -34.46 17.16 15.89
CA PRO A 62 -33.96 17.67 17.15
C PRO A 62 -33.58 19.15 16.97
N ARG A 63 -34.42 20.04 17.52
CA ARG A 63 -34.03 21.43 17.80
C ARG A 63 -32.81 21.39 18.73
N ILE A 64 -31.66 21.76 18.19
CA ILE A 64 -30.47 22.05 18.98
C ILE A 64 -30.63 23.49 19.48
N ASP A 65 -30.98 23.62 20.75
CA ASP A 65 -30.84 24.87 21.48
C ASP A 65 -29.37 25.29 21.47
N VAL A 66 -29.14 26.50 20.95
CA VAL A 66 -27.87 27.22 20.93
C VAL A 66 -27.79 28.08 22.19
N PRO A 67 -26.93 27.76 23.17
CA PRO A 67 -26.38 28.77 24.07
C PRO A 67 -25.05 29.26 23.48
N GLU A 68 -25.06 30.39 22.77
CA GLU A 68 -24.73 31.72 23.31
C GLU A 68 -23.39 31.73 24.08
N ALA A 69 -22.36 32.17 23.38
CA ALA A 69 -21.03 32.44 23.89
C ALA A 69 -21.04 33.54 24.95
N PRO A 70 -20.08 33.51 25.89
CA PRO A 70 -19.30 34.73 26.08
C PRO A 70 -17.80 34.51 26.28
N ALA A 71 -17.06 35.36 25.58
CA ALA A 71 -15.85 36.08 25.97
C ALA A 71 -14.53 35.32 26.22
N GLU A 72 -13.55 35.75 25.42
CA GLU A 72 -12.09 35.70 25.61
C GLU A 72 -11.67 36.21 27.01
N PRO A 73 -10.45 35.88 27.51
CA PRO A 73 -9.31 36.73 27.15
C PRO A 73 -7.91 36.06 27.16
N LEU A 74 -6.92 36.89 26.79
CA LEU A 74 -5.52 36.90 27.21
C LEU A 74 -4.46 36.28 26.28
N VAL A 75 -4.14 37.08 25.26
CA VAL A 75 -2.79 37.59 24.96
C VAL A 75 -1.70 37.16 25.96
N THR A 76 -0.72 36.39 25.49
CA THR A 76 0.65 36.47 26.05
C THR A 76 1.62 36.77 24.92
N GLU A 77 1.98 38.04 24.84
CA GLU A 77 3.14 38.56 24.13
C GLU A 77 4.40 38.10 24.88
N GLN A 78 5.27 37.31 24.25
CA GLN A 78 6.66 37.14 24.70
C GLN A 78 7.64 37.36 23.55
N LYS A 79 7.90 38.65 23.36
CA LYS A 79 9.16 39.29 23.00
C LYS A 79 10.38 38.55 23.59
N SER A 80 11.37 38.22 22.75
CA SER A 80 12.80 38.58 22.92
C SER A 80 13.70 37.86 21.90
N LEU A 81 14.25 38.66 20.98
CA LEU A 81 15.60 38.54 20.40
C LEU A 81 16.65 38.60 21.53
N PRO A 82 17.89 38.04 21.42
CA PRO A 82 18.90 38.65 20.55
C PRO A 82 20.02 37.73 19.98
N ALA A 83 20.76 38.36 19.05
CA ALA A 83 22.20 38.31 18.83
C ALA A 83 22.88 37.04 18.27
N ASP A 84 23.35 37.20 17.03
CA ASP A 84 24.76 37.04 16.63
C ASP A 84 25.69 36.27 17.56
N THR A 85 26.28 35.21 17.03
CA THR A 85 27.69 34.91 17.31
C THR A 85 28.33 34.20 16.13
N GLU A 86 29.22 34.95 15.49
CA GLU A 86 30.22 34.49 14.54
C GLU A 86 31.23 33.50 15.15
N LYS A 87 32.00 32.89 14.24
CA LYS A 87 33.29 32.19 14.42
C LYS A 87 33.23 30.72 14.85
N THR A 88 33.72 29.83 13.99
CA THR A 88 35.16 29.46 13.96
C THR A 88 35.41 28.34 12.96
N THR A 89 35.91 28.75 11.79
CA THR A 89 37.08 28.21 11.08
C THR A 89 37.80 27.00 11.69
N LYS A 90 37.80 25.85 11.01
CA LYS A 90 38.97 24.97 10.97
C LYS A 90 39.24 24.45 9.56
N SER A 91 40.19 25.13 8.94
CA SER A 91 41.04 24.71 7.84
C SER A 91 41.60 23.29 8.05
N ARG A 92 41.60 22.48 6.99
CA ARG A 92 42.68 21.51 6.78
C ARG A 92 43.02 21.38 5.30
N LYS A 93 44.06 22.15 4.97
CA LYS A 93 45.07 22.03 3.90
C LYS A 93 44.86 21.01 2.78
N LEU A 94 44.82 21.58 1.57
CA LEU A 94 45.46 21.08 0.36
C LEU A 94 46.92 20.63 0.57
N THR A 95 47.29 19.56 -0.13
CA THR A 95 48.49 19.45 -0.99
C THR A 95 48.16 18.37 -2.03
N GLN A 96 48.04 18.67 -3.33
CA GLN A 96 49.14 18.72 -4.35
C GLN A 96 49.90 17.36 -4.40
N THR A 97 50.11 16.67 -5.52
CA THR A 97 50.62 17.14 -6.83
C THR A 97 50.46 16.03 -7.90
N LEU A 98 50.46 16.51 -9.13
CA LEU A 98 50.45 15.88 -10.46
C LEU A 98 51.40 14.69 -10.72
N LYS A 99 50.91 13.81 -11.62
CA LYS A 99 51.55 13.29 -12.84
C LYS A 99 52.67 12.24 -12.70
N SER A 100 52.35 11.03 -13.16
CA SER A 100 53.27 10.18 -13.91
C SER A 100 52.48 9.29 -14.87
N GLU A 101 52.82 9.47 -16.12
CA GLU A 101 52.41 8.77 -17.33
C GLU A 101 53.20 7.46 -17.45
N SER A 102 52.59 6.39 -17.99
CA SER A 102 53.18 5.48 -18.99
C SER A 102 52.77 4.01 -18.85
N ALA A 103 52.66 3.39 -20.03
CA ALA A 103 52.67 1.96 -20.36
C ALA A 103 51.34 1.17 -20.40
N ALA A 104 50.71 1.28 -21.57
CA ALA A 104 49.96 0.28 -22.33
C ALA A 104 49.86 -1.16 -21.82
N LYS A 105 48.61 -1.66 -21.78
CA LYS A 105 48.25 -3.03 -22.22
C LYS A 105 46.82 -3.01 -22.80
N PRO A 106 46.57 -3.56 -24.00
CA PRO A 106 45.25 -3.58 -24.60
C PRO A 106 44.45 -4.83 -24.22
N GLY A 107 43.18 -4.61 -23.83
CA GLY A 107 42.04 -5.41 -24.28
C GLY A 107 41.66 -6.65 -23.49
N GLU A 108 41.05 -6.48 -22.32
CA GLU A 108 40.16 -7.51 -21.76
C GLU A 108 38.89 -6.86 -21.19
N ALA A 109 37.74 -7.46 -21.57
CA ALA A 109 36.41 -7.31 -21.01
C ALA A 109 35.74 -5.92 -21.04
N SER A 110 34.95 -5.69 -22.09
CA SER A 110 33.81 -4.75 -22.06
C SER A 110 32.89 -5.09 -20.89
N SER A 111 32.98 -4.31 -19.82
CA SER A 111 31.95 -4.26 -18.79
C SER A 111 30.74 -3.48 -19.34
N PRO A 112 29.49 -3.97 -19.18
CA PRO A 112 28.32 -3.23 -19.62
C PRO A 112 28.16 -1.94 -18.80
N PRO A 113 27.60 -0.87 -19.40
CA PRO A 113 27.50 0.44 -18.77
C PRO A 113 26.57 0.41 -17.54
N LYS A 114 27.01 1.10 -16.48
CA LYS A 114 26.19 1.45 -15.31
C LYS A 114 24.87 2.09 -15.76
N PRO A 115 23.69 1.63 -15.29
CA PRO A 115 22.44 2.33 -15.56
C PRO A 115 22.45 3.69 -14.85
N SER A 116 22.24 4.72 -15.65
CA SER A 116 22.11 6.11 -15.26
C SER A 116 20.96 6.30 -14.26
N ALA A 117 21.27 6.95 -13.14
CA ALA A 117 20.30 7.37 -12.15
C ALA A 117 19.55 8.61 -12.67
N ASN A 118 18.53 8.42 -13.52
CA ASN A 118 17.47 9.39 -13.82
C ASN A 118 16.41 8.73 -14.73
N ALA A 119 15.53 7.93 -14.14
CA ALA A 119 14.25 7.57 -14.74
C ALA A 119 13.27 7.25 -13.59
N ASP A 120 12.55 8.28 -13.14
CA ASP A 120 11.40 8.17 -12.22
C ASP A 120 10.18 7.62 -13.00
N VAL A 121 10.39 6.51 -13.71
CA VAL A 121 9.37 5.78 -14.44
C VAL A 121 9.13 4.51 -13.66
N PRO A 122 7.86 4.14 -13.36
CA PRO A 122 7.60 2.87 -12.69
C PRO A 122 8.26 1.75 -13.51
N GLU A 123 9.08 0.96 -12.83
CA GLU A 123 9.80 -0.16 -13.42
C GLU A 123 8.77 -1.10 -14.04
N GLN A 124 8.70 -1.09 -15.37
CA GLN A 124 7.84 -1.98 -16.13
C GLN A 124 8.40 -3.38 -16.00
N VAL A 125 7.80 -4.17 -15.12
CA VAL A 125 8.02 -5.60 -15.08
C VAL A 125 7.31 -6.16 -16.31
N ALA A 126 8.06 -6.69 -17.27
CA ALA A 126 7.57 -7.19 -18.57
C ALA A 126 6.16 -7.82 -18.45
N GLY A 127 5.16 -7.16 -19.03
CA GLY A 127 3.75 -7.51 -18.87
C GLY A 127 2.90 -6.34 -18.39
N ASP A 128 1.59 -6.57 -18.35
CA ASP A 128 0.52 -5.58 -18.11
C ASP A 128 0.44 -5.08 -16.65
N THR A 129 1.60 -5.00 -15.97
CA THR A 129 1.75 -4.77 -14.53
C THR A 129 2.76 -3.65 -14.23
N ILE A 130 2.49 -2.93 -13.16
CA ILE A 130 3.21 -1.74 -12.70
C ILE A 130 3.62 -1.96 -11.24
N SER A 131 4.91 -1.75 -10.94
CA SER A 131 5.43 -1.80 -9.57
C SER A 131 5.32 -0.42 -8.90
N LEU A 132 4.66 -0.36 -7.76
CA LEU A 132 4.46 0.85 -6.95
C LEU A 132 5.34 0.78 -5.71
N LYS A 133 6.25 1.76 -5.58
CA LYS A 133 6.99 2.01 -4.35
C LYS A 133 6.21 2.99 -3.47
N ILE A 134 5.85 2.54 -2.28
CA ILE A 134 4.91 3.22 -1.39
C ILE A 134 5.60 3.56 -0.08
N ARG A 135 5.47 4.82 0.37
CA ARG A 135 5.83 5.26 1.72
C ARG A 135 4.55 5.52 2.51
N LEU A 136 4.25 4.65 3.46
CA LEU A 136 2.98 4.66 4.19
C LEU A 136 3.20 5.11 5.65
N ALA A 137 2.30 5.93 6.16
CA ALA A 137 2.29 6.37 7.55
C ALA A 137 1.48 5.41 8.42
N PHE A 138 1.89 5.25 9.68
CA PHE A 138 1.14 4.45 10.64
C PHE A 138 -0.15 5.16 11.05
N PRO A 139 -1.26 4.43 11.27
CA PRO A 139 -2.43 5.03 11.89
C PRO A 139 -2.13 5.39 13.36
N GLN A 140 -2.76 6.46 13.84
CA GLN A 140 -2.78 6.78 15.27
C GLN A 140 -3.58 5.74 16.05
N THR A 141 -3.24 5.56 17.34
CA THR A 141 -4.00 4.71 18.25
C THR A 141 -5.46 5.15 18.33
N GLY A 142 -6.39 4.20 18.38
CA GLY A 142 -7.83 4.44 18.43
C GLY A 142 -8.48 4.64 17.05
N GLN A 143 -7.72 4.61 15.95
CA GLN A 143 -8.27 4.71 14.60
C GLN A 143 -8.95 3.41 14.12
N SER A 144 -8.46 2.27 14.59
CA SER A 144 -8.95 0.94 14.24
C SER A 144 -8.63 -0.02 15.36
N GLN A 145 -9.68 -0.64 15.92
CA GLN A 145 -9.55 -1.63 16.98
C GLN A 145 -8.77 -2.86 16.50
N THR A 146 -8.96 -3.25 15.24
CA THR A 146 -8.19 -4.32 14.61
C THR A 146 -6.70 -3.97 14.55
N TYR A 147 -6.36 -2.75 14.16
CA TYR A 147 -4.96 -2.29 14.17
C TYR A 147 -4.37 -2.29 15.57
N ASP A 148 -5.04 -1.68 16.55
CA ASP A 148 -4.51 -1.55 17.91
C ASP A 148 -4.28 -2.93 18.55
N SER A 149 -5.21 -3.87 18.33
CA SER A 149 -5.10 -5.25 18.81
C SER A 149 -3.92 -5.99 18.17
N LEU A 150 -3.73 -5.87 16.85
CA LEU A 150 -2.60 -6.48 16.15
C LEU A 150 -1.28 -5.82 16.54
N ALA A 151 -1.26 -4.49 16.65
CA ALA A 151 -0.06 -3.74 17.01
C ALA A 151 0.46 -4.14 18.40
N ALA A 152 -0.44 -4.42 19.36
CA ALA A 152 -0.08 -4.93 20.68
C ALA A 152 0.55 -6.34 20.64
N GLN A 153 0.11 -7.21 19.73
CA GLN A 153 0.56 -8.61 19.68
C GLN A 153 1.85 -8.81 18.87
N ILE A 154 1.94 -8.20 17.69
CA ILE A 154 3.01 -8.45 16.70
C ILE A 154 3.82 -7.19 16.35
N GLY A 155 3.51 -6.07 16.99
CA GLY A 155 4.13 -4.77 16.75
C GLY A 155 3.47 -3.97 15.61
N PRO A 156 3.58 -2.63 15.65
CA PRO A 156 2.87 -1.73 14.75
C PRO A 156 3.25 -1.94 13.28
N GLN A 157 4.54 -2.19 12.98
CA GLN A 157 5.01 -2.40 11.61
C GLN A 157 4.42 -3.65 10.95
N GLN A 158 4.35 -4.77 11.67
CA GLN A 158 3.76 -5.98 11.11
C GLN A 158 2.24 -5.86 11.03
N ALA A 159 1.60 -5.25 12.03
CA ALA A 159 0.18 -4.97 12.02
C ALA A 159 -0.25 -4.17 10.79
N VAL A 160 0.37 -3.00 10.53
CA VAL A 160 0.01 -2.20 9.33
C VAL A 160 0.32 -2.96 8.05
N ARG A 161 1.43 -3.72 7.97
CA ARG A 161 1.74 -4.51 6.76
C ARG A 161 0.67 -5.55 6.46
N MET A 162 0.16 -6.25 7.47
CA MET A 162 -0.90 -7.24 7.32
C MET A 162 -2.22 -6.60 6.89
N ILE A 163 -2.63 -5.52 7.57
CA ILE A 163 -3.83 -4.77 7.23
C ILE A 163 -3.73 -4.20 5.81
N PHE A 164 -2.62 -3.54 5.51
CA PHE A 164 -2.38 -2.92 4.21
C PHE A 164 -2.41 -3.95 3.07
N LYS A 165 -1.90 -5.17 3.29
CA LYS A 165 -1.99 -6.25 2.30
C LYS A 165 -3.45 -6.51 1.92
N ARG A 166 -4.32 -6.73 2.91
CA ARG A 166 -5.74 -6.97 2.69
C ARG A 166 -6.45 -5.76 2.10
N ALA A 167 -6.25 -4.58 2.69
CA ALA A 167 -6.84 -3.33 2.25
C ALA A 167 -6.50 -2.99 0.78
N PHE A 168 -5.26 -3.24 0.37
CA PHE A 168 -4.82 -3.00 -1.00
C PHE A 168 -5.40 -4.03 -1.98
N ASP A 169 -5.51 -5.29 -1.58
CA ASP A 169 -6.16 -6.33 -2.40
C ASP A 169 -7.66 -6.03 -2.59
N ASP A 170 -8.37 -5.62 -1.52
CA ASP A 170 -9.77 -5.20 -1.58
C ASP A 170 -9.95 -3.99 -2.51
N LEU A 171 -9.08 -2.97 -2.40
CA LEU A 171 -9.09 -1.81 -3.28
C LEU A 171 -8.94 -2.21 -4.75
N ARG A 172 -8.01 -3.11 -5.05
CA ARG A 172 -7.79 -3.61 -6.41
C ARG A 172 -9.01 -4.32 -6.96
N GLN A 173 -9.69 -5.12 -6.13
CA GLN A 173 -10.94 -5.76 -6.52
C GLN A 173 -12.02 -4.72 -6.85
N THR A 174 -12.18 -3.68 -6.02
CA THR A 174 -13.10 -2.57 -6.31
C THR A 174 -12.75 -1.87 -7.63
N LEU A 175 -11.46 -1.58 -7.89
CA LEU A 175 -11.02 -0.96 -9.14
C LEU A 175 -11.33 -1.83 -10.36
N ARG A 176 -11.23 -3.16 -10.25
CA ARG A 176 -11.58 -4.09 -11.32
C ARG A 176 -13.08 -4.17 -11.59
N ASN A 177 -13.87 -4.26 -10.52
CA ASN A 177 -15.29 -4.55 -10.62
C ASN A 177 -16.10 -3.29 -10.93
N ASP A 178 -15.82 -2.21 -10.21
CA ASP A 178 -16.65 -1.01 -10.26
C ASP A 178 -16.07 0.05 -11.21
N GLY A 179 -14.83 -0.13 -11.66
CA GLY A 179 -14.14 0.81 -12.55
C GLY A 179 -13.97 2.21 -11.96
N LYS A 180 -14.10 2.36 -10.64
CA LYS A 180 -14.02 3.64 -9.93
C LYS A 180 -13.24 3.52 -8.63
N LEU A 181 -12.53 4.58 -8.27
CA LEU A 181 -11.87 4.68 -6.97
C LEU A 181 -12.88 5.22 -5.94
N PRO A 182 -13.27 4.43 -4.92
CA PRO A 182 -14.25 4.86 -3.92
C PRO A 182 -13.70 6.01 -3.05
N THR A 183 -14.63 6.76 -2.47
CA THR A 183 -14.31 7.81 -1.51
C THR A 183 -14.19 7.29 -0.10
N ALA A 184 -13.20 7.79 0.64
CA ALA A 184 -12.98 7.47 2.05
C ALA A 184 -12.42 8.67 2.79
N THR A 185 -12.83 8.79 4.05
CA THR A 185 -12.38 9.79 5.01
C THR A 185 -10.93 9.49 5.39
N PRO A 186 -10.01 10.47 5.30
CA PRO A 186 -8.63 10.28 5.70
C PRO A 186 -8.56 9.87 7.18
N TYR A 187 -7.67 8.95 7.49
CA TYR A 187 -7.41 8.54 8.87
C TYR A 187 -6.31 9.42 9.48
N ALA A 188 -6.32 9.57 10.81
CA ALA A 188 -5.23 10.28 11.48
C ALA A 188 -3.98 9.40 11.51
N ALA A 189 -2.87 9.94 11.00
CA ALA A 189 -1.61 9.22 10.85
C ALA A 189 -0.51 9.79 11.73
N THR A 190 0.43 8.95 12.16
CA THR A 190 1.64 9.39 12.86
C THR A 190 2.69 9.95 11.89
N LYS A 191 3.75 10.55 12.44
CA LYS A 191 4.88 11.07 11.64
C LYS A 191 5.75 9.94 11.06
N ASP A 192 5.76 8.80 11.73
CA ASP A 192 6.57 7.65 11.33
C ASP A 192 6.03 6.99 10.07
N ARG A 193 6.94 6.48 9.24
CA ARG A 193 6.61 5.88 7.95
C ARG A 193 7.43 4.64 7.68
N PHE A 194 6.86 3.73 6.90
CA PHE A 194 7.59 2.58 6.37
C PHE A 194 7.45 2.49 4.85
N VAL A 195 8.42 1.83 4.23
CA VAL A 195 8.44 1.59 2.78
C VAL A 195 7.92 0.19 2.48
N THR A 196 7.08 0.07 1.46
CA THR A 196 6.62 -1.20 0.91
C THR A 196 6.45 -1.10 -0.60
N ASN A 197 6.50 -2.24 -1.28
CA ASN A 197 6.24 -2.31 -2.72
C ASN A 197 4.94 -3.10 -2.95
N LYS A 198 4.19 -2.70 -3.98
CA LYS A 198 2.99 -3.40 -4.45
C LYS A 198 2.99 -3.46 -5.97
N ILE A 199 2.33 -4.48 -6.51
CA ILE A 199 2.15 -4.63 -7.95
C ILE A 199 0.67 -4.42 -8.25
N ILE A 200 0.40 -3.64 -9.28
CA ILE A 200 -0.94 -3.33 -9.77
C ILE A 200 -0.97 -3.58 -11.29
N SER A 201 -2.10 -3.96 -11.85
CA SER A 201 -2.26 -4.04 -13.31
C SER A 201 -2.36 -2.64 -13.91
N ARG A 202 -2.05 -2.52 -15.20
CA ARG A 202 -2.13 -1.24 -15.93
C ARG A 202 -3.55 -0.68 -15.94
N ASN A 203 -4.57 -1.53 -16.10
CA ASN A 203 -5.96 -1.09 -16.09
C ASN A 203 -6.36 -0.51 -14.72
N GLU A 204 -6.11 -1.24 -13.63
CA GLU A 204 -6.36 -0.76 -12.26
C GLU A 204 -5.63 0.57 -11.98
N TRP A 205 -4.39 0.71 -12.44
CA TRP A 205 -3.62 1.94 -12.28
C TRP A 205 -4.21 3.11 -13.07
N ASN A 206 -4.67 2.89 -14.31
CA ASN A 206 -5.30 3.93 -15.13
C ASN A 206 -6.60 4.43 -14.48
N VAL A 207 -7.43 3.53 -13.95
CA VAL A 207 -8.65 3.89 -13.20
C VAL A 207 -8.27 4.75 -11.99
N ALA A 208 -7.31 4.31 -11.17
CA ALA A 208 -6.87 5.07 -10.01
C ALA A 208 -6.27 6.44 -10.39
N LYS A 209 -5.48 6.51 -11.48
CA LYS A 209 -4.89 7.75 -11.97
C LYS A 209 -5.93 8.74 -12.46
N SER A 210 -6.93 8.29 -13.21
CA SER A 210 -8.02 9.16 -13.68
C SER A 210 -8.80 9.81 -12.53
N SER A 211 -8.87 9.13 -11.37
CA SER A 211 -9.58 9.63 -10.18
C SER A 211 -8.71 10.54 -9.31
N LEU A 212 -7.44 10.17 -9.07
CA LEU A 212 -6.56 10.89 -8.13
C LEU A 212 -5.74 12.00 -8.78
N ASP A 213 -5.45 11.89 -10.08
CA ASP A 213 -4.59 12.81 -10.81
C ASP A 213 -5.12 13.04 -12.24
N PRO A 214 -6.34 13.61 -12.38
CA PRO A 214 -6.95 13.84 -13.68
C PRO A 214 -6.11 14.79 -14.56
N ALA A 215 -5.37 15.72 -13.95
CA ALA A 215 -4.52 16.67 -14.65
C ALA A 215 -3.09 16.14 -14.94
N GLY A 216 -2.69 15.01 -14.35
CA GLY A 216 -1.36 14.44 -14.55
C GLY A 216 -0.23 15.24 -13.88
N ILE A 217 -0.52 16.02 -12.84
CA ILE A 217 0.42 16.95 -12.19
C ILE A 217 1.07 16.29 -10.97
N MET A 218 0.44 15.26 -10.40
CA MET A 218 0.90 14.65 -9.16
C MET A 218 2.18 13.83 -9.38
N ASN A 219 3.20 14.07 -8.54
CA ASN A 219 4.42 13.27 -8.52
C ASN A 219 4.08 11.77 -8.27
N PRO A 220 4.72 10.81 -8.98
CA PRO A 220 4.51 9.37 -8.78
C PRO A 220 4.56 8.91 -7.32
N MET A 221 5.48 9.46 -6.51
CA MET A 221 5.57 9.13 -5.09
C MET A 221 4.35 9.59 -4.29
N MET A 222 3.83 10.77 -4.60
CA MET A 222 2.62 11.31 -3.97
C MET A 222 1.40 10.50 -4.41
N PHE A 223 1.28 10.18 -5.69
CA PHE A 223 0.22 9.31 -6.21
C PHE A 223 0.20 7.96 -5.49
N ASN A 224 1.34 7.27 -5.44
CA ASN A 224 1.47 5.96 -4.79
C ASN A 224 1.10 6.02 -3.32
N ARG A 225 1.49 7.09 -2.63
CA ARG A 225 1.14 7.31 -1.22
C ARG A 225 -0.36 7.53 -1.06
N THR A 226 -0.95 8.46 -1.82
CA THR A 226 -2.39 8.77 -1.75
C THR A 226 -3.24 7.54 -2.05
N LEU A 227 -2.86 6.74 -3.05
CA LEU A 227 -3.55 5.50 -3.37
C LEU A 227 -3.50 4.50 -2.20
N ALA A 228 -2.35 4.36 -1.56
CA ALA A 228 -2.18 3.46 -0.42
C ALA A 228 -2.90 3.95 0.84
N GLU A 229 -2.87 5.26 1.11
CA GLU A 229 -3.62 5.88 2.20
C GLU A 229 -5.14 5.74 1.98
N ARG A 230 -5.60 5.83 0.73
CA ARG A 230 -7.00 5.57 0.36
C ARG A 230 -7.42 4.13 0.64
N ALA A 231 -6.56 3.15 0.31
CA ALA A 231 -6.82 1.74 0.63
C ALA A 231 -7.01 1.53 2.13
N LEU A 232 -6.10 2.07 2.96
CA LEU A 232 -6.19 1.99 4.41
C LEU A 232 -7.40 2.72 4.98
N ALA A 233 -7.71 3.91 4.47
CA ALA A 233 -8.88 4.69 4.90
C ALA A 233 -10.18 3.89 4.72
N LEU A 234 -10.36 3.25 3.56
CA LEU A 234 -11.52 2.39 3.29
C LEU A 234 -11.58 1.20 4.25
N PHE A 235 -10.43 0.59 4.54
CA PHE A 235 -10.37 -0.51 5.50
C PHE A 235 -10.78 -0.04 6.90
N PHE A 236 -10.26 1.10 7.37
CA PHE A 236 -10.60 1.62 8.70
C PHE A 236 -12.04 2.11 8.80
N GLU A 237 -12.62 2.65 7.73
CA GLU A 237 -14.06 2.95 7.70
C GLU A 237 -14.90 1.68 7.87
N LYS A 238 -14.57 0.61 7.13
CA LYS A 238 -15.25 -0.69 7.29
C LYS A 238 -15.07 -1.24 8.70
N ASP A 239 -13.85 -1.19 9.23
CA ASP A 239 -13.53 -1.67 10.58
C ASP A 239 -14.32 -0.91 11.66
N ARG A 240 -14.48 0.41 11.52
CA ARG A 240 -15.34 1.20 12.42
C ARG A 240 -16.79 0.81 12.31
N GLN A 241 -17.30 0.57 11.10
CA GLN A 241 -18.69 0.16 10.90
C GLN A 241 -18.97 -1.23 11.49
N THR A 242 -18.01 -2.16 11.42
CA THR A 242 -18.18 -3.52 11.94
C THR A 242 -18.02 -3.63 13.45
N ASN A 243 -17.20 -2.78 14.08
CA ASN A 243 -16.94 -2.83 15.53
C ASN A 243 -17.73 -1.79 16.34
N ALA A 244 -18.56 -0.96 15.70
CA ALA A 244 -19.42 0.01 16.37
C ALA A 244 -20.79 -0.55 16.79
N GLY A 245 -21.01 -1.87 16.63
CA GLY A 245 -22.20 -2.59 17.12
C GLY A 245 -21.83 -3.52 18.27
#